data_AF-A0A7W0MCG2-F1
#
_entry.id   AF-A0A7W0MCG2-F1
#
_cell.length_a   1.000
_cell.length_b   1.000
_cell.length_c   1.000
_cell.angle_alpha   90.00
_cell.angle_beta   90.00
_cell.angle_gamma   90.00
#
_symmetry.space_group_name_H-M   'P 1'
#
loop_
_entity.id
_entity.type
_entity.pdbx_description
1 polymer ?
#
loop_
_entity_poly.entity_id
_entity_poly.type
_entity_poly.pdbx_seq_one_letter_code
_entity_poly.pdbx_strand_id
1 'polypeptide(L)'
;MTEPRRIVFDELRRISVLACVLLVTLRLFIGWQFLYEGLWKIDTLDTPQPWTSAGYLKSAQGPFRDVFRNMTGDPDDLHWLDQKWVAAGWDAWAERFTQHYFLSEEDVAEVRGRIKELEAVKAQSPEQKSELAGWKARLALDTRQKSQLNDMLSGPKDFRAELAKLPPGVAIPNEYQDFVRYDPGLKRIVVDGKKHLSATERERLLKIVEFPESENDANRGQWDLIRAYQKAIEDVYKRATRLSYKERLAVALGQADPERTRLVFSNFKGTLGDTAPEKIDAYYQELLASHNAKRKRASETGLAFQRRNLEREWEELQELRSELVGPVKALDSELKTETRKLLTAEQLAKGAPSEPWTQQRIVDWMTIGALTVLGLLLIAGLATRAAAVAGAGMLLSFYLVWPPWPGVAEAVGSTEHSFIVNKNLIEVVALLALAAMPTGQWFGLDRLFTLGWYRLRDRRRFVSKTSPVADSKNSTVSERETAVVTSSS
;
A
#
# COMPACT_ATOMS: atom_id res chain seq x y z
N MET A 1 -5.13 35.53 57.69
CA MET A 1 -4.88 34.08 57.66
C MET A 1 -6.20 33.40 57.34
N THR A 2 -6.36 32.93 56.11
CA THR A 2 -7.51 32.14 55.66
C THR A 2 -6.97 30.85 55.09
N GLU A 3 -7.39 29.72 55.66
CA GLU A 3 -6.97 28.38 55.25
C GLU A 3 -7.05 28.19 53.73
N PRO A 4 -6.11 27.43 53.12
CA PRO A 4 -6.27 26.98 51.75
C PRO A 4 -7.44 25.98 51.73
N ARG A 5 -8.60 26.47 51.28
CA ARG A 5 -9.82 25.73 51.00
C ARG A 5 -9.46 24.39 50.32
N ARG A 6 -9.62 23.28 51.05
CA ARG A 6 -9.49 21.89 50.57
C ARG A 6 -10.62 21.55 49.58
N ILE A 7 -10.72 22.25 48.45
CA ILE A 7 -11.86 22.11 47.53
C ILE A 7 -11.85 20.75 46.80
N VAL A 8 -10.70 20.08 46.70
CA VAL A 8 -10.61 18.85 45.89
C VAL A 8 -11.03 17.58 46.65
N PHE A 9 -10.97 17.58 47.99
CA PHE A 9 -11.21 16.36 48.78
C PHE A 9 -12.64 16.22 49.33
N ASP A 10 -13.46 17.28 49.37
CA ASP A 10 -14.82 17.19 49.91
C ASP A 10 -15.85 16.58 48.94
N GLU A 11 -15.62 16.65 47.62
CA GLU A 11 -16.48 15.95 46.63
C GLU A 11 -16.20 14.43 46.54
N LEU A 12 -15.04 13.97 47.02
CA LEU A 12 -14.68 12.54 47.08
C LEU A 12 -15.57 11.72 48.02
N ARG A 13 -16.40 12.36 48.86
CA ARG A 13 -17.30 11.67 49.82
C ARG A 13 -18.51 10.97 49.19
N ARG A 14 -18.76 11.10 47.88
CA ARG A 14 -19.94 10.50 47.22
C ARG A 14 -19.67 9.23 46.41
N ILE A 15 -18.41 8.92 46.10
CA ILE A 15 -18.02 7.77 45.25
C ILE A 15 -17.17 6.82 46.09
N SER A 16 -17.52 5.54 46.11
CA SER A 16 -16.77 4.55 46.89
C SER A 16 -15.35 4.38 46.34
N VAL A 17 -14.39 4.10 47.23
CA VAL A 17 -12.99 3.81 46.84
C VAL A 17 -12.95 2.69 45.82
N LEU A 18 -13.80 1.66 45.99
CA LEU A 18 -13.93 0.56 45.05
C LEU A 18 -14.37 1.04 43.65
N ALA A 19 -15.36 1.94 43.56
CA ALA A 19 -15.79 2.50 42.28
C ALA A 19 -14.67 3.31 41.61
N CYS A 20 -13.91 4.10 42.37
CA CYS A 20 -12.73 4.81 41.84
C CYS A 20 -11.69 3.84 41.28
N VAL A 21 -11.37 2.77 42.02
CA VAL A 21 -10.42 1.74 41.57
C VAL A 21 -10.92 1.07 40.29
N LEU A 22 -12.18 0.64 40.25
CA LEU A 22 -12.76 -0.03 39.08
C LEU A 22 -12.76 0.88 37.84
N LEU A 23 -13.09 2.16 37.98
CA LEU A 23 -13.09 3.11 36.87
C LEU A 23 -11.66 3.39 36.35
N VAL A 24 -10.68 3.48 37.25
CA VAL A 24 -9.27 3.61 36.85
C VAL A 24 -8.81 2.34 36.13
N THR A 25 -9.11 1.16 36.66
CA THR A 25 -8.78 -0.11 36.02
C THR A 25 -9.43 -0.25 34.65
N LEU A 26 -10.71 0.09 34.52
CA LEU A 26 -11.42 0.12 33.25
C LEU A 26 -10.73 1.03 32.23
N ARG A 27 -10.32 2.24 32.66
CA ARG A 27 -9.56 3.17 31.81
C ARG A 27 -8.24 2.55 31.35
N LEU A 28 -7.49 1.92 32.26
CA LEU A 28 -6.22 1.28 31.93
C LEU A 28 -6.41 0.12 30.96
N PHE A 29 -7.47 -0.69 31.13
CA PHE A 29 -7.76 -1.82 30.24
C PHE A 29 -8.18 -1.36 28.84
N ILE A 30 -9.07 -0.38 28.72
CA ILE A 30 -9.43 0.17 27.40
C ILE A 30 -8.21 0.85 26.75
N GLY A 31 -7.43 1.60 27.53
CA GLY A 31 -6.20 2.23 27.04
C GLY A 31 -5.18 1.19 26.57
N TRP A 32 -5.02 0.09 27.30
CA TRP A 32 -4.19 -1.05 26.90
C TRP A 32 -4.67 -1.70 25.61
N GLN A 33 -5.97 -1.97 25.49
CA GLN A 33 -6.56 -2.54 24.28
C GLN A 33 -6.25 -1.67 23.05
N PHE A 34 -6.45 -0.36 23.15
CA PHE A 34 -6.15 0.58 22.07
C PHE A 34 -4.67 0.61 21.72
N LEU A 35 -3.80 0.69 22.74
CA LEU A 35 -2.37 0.75 22.52
C LEU A 35 -1.85 -0.54 21.88
N TYR A 36 -2.26 -1.70 22.40
CA TYR A 36 -1.86 -3.00 21.87
C TYR A 36 -2.32 -3.16 20.42
N GLU A 37 -3.57 -2.82 20.11
CA GLU A 37 -4.09 -2.84 18.75
C GLU A 37 -3.35 -1.90 17.80
N GLY A 38 -2.91 -0.74 18.29
CA GLY A 38 -2.09 0.21 17.52
C GLY A 38 -0.67 -0.32 17.26
N LEU A 39 0.01 -0.81 18.31
CA LEU A 39 1.36 -1.36 18.23
C LEU A 39 1.42 -2.61 17.35
N TRP A 40 0.47 -3.53 17.51
CA TRP A 40 0.38 -4.71 16.66
C TRP A 40 0.26 -4.33 15.18
N LYS A 41 -0.52 -3.30 14.84
CA LYS A 41 -0.62 -2.80 13.46
C LYS A 41 0.68 -2.18 12.98
N ILE A 42 1.40 -1.45 13.83
CA ILE A 42 2.73 -0.90 13.51
C ILE A 42 3.72 -2.04 13.20
N ASP A 43 3.74 -3.08 14.02
CA ASP A 43 4.64 -4.23 13.84
C ASP A 43 4.39 -4.97 12.51
N THR A 44 3.17 -4.92 11.99
CA THR A 44 2.88 -5.50 10.66
C THR A 44 3.40 -4.65 9.49
N LEU A 45 3.69 -3.36 9.67
CA LEU A 45 4.04 -2.45 8.57
C LEU A 45 5.33 -2.86 7.83
N ASP A 46 6.25 -3.52 8.52
CA ASP A 46 7.51 -4.01 7.95
C ASP A 46 7.41 -5.44 7.39
N THR A 47 6.24 -6.06 7.48
CA THR A 47 6.00 -7.43 7.00
C THR A 47 5.56 -7.45 5.52
N PRO A 48 5.62 -8.61 4.84
CA PRO A 48 5.18 -8.72 3.44
C PRO A 48 3.70 -8.40 3.21
N GLN A 49 2.86 -8.47 4.25
CA GLN A 49 1.42 -8.23 4.21
C GLN A 49 1.05 -7.27 5.35
N PRO A 50 1.31 -5.97 5.20
CA PRO A 50 1.02 -4.99 6.23
C PRO A 50 -0.49 -4.90 6.49
N TRP A 51 -0.87 -4.62 7.74
CA TRP A 51 -2.26 -4.42 8.09
C TRP A 51 -2.86 -3.26 7.29
N THR A 52 -4.09 -3.43 6.82
CA THR A 52 -4.87 -2.39 6.16
C THR A 52 -6.35 -2.49 6.53
N SER A 53 -7.01 -1.35 6.66
CA SER A 53 -8.46 -1.24 6.86
C SER A 53 -9.27 -1.43 5.57
N ALA A 54 -8.62 -1.59 4.40
CA ALA A 54 -9.27 -1.63 3.10
C ALA A 54 -10.39 -2.67 3.03
N GLY A 55 -10.13 -3.90 3.48
CA GLY A 55 -11.13 -4.97 3.49
C GLY A 55 -12.33 -4.64 4.37
N TYR A 56 -12.09 -4.03 5.54
CA TYR A 56 -13.12 -3.63 6.48
C TYR A 56 -13.99 -2.48 5.96
N LEU A 57 -13.38 -1.47 5.34
CA LEU A 57 -14.11 -0.32 4.77
C LEU A 57 -14.86 -0.70 3.49
N LYS A 58 -14.31 -1.60 2.67
CA LYS A 58 -14.96 -2.11 1.46
C LYS A 58 -16.11 -3.07 1.74
N SER A 59 -16.15 -3.68 2.92
CA SER A 59 -17.29 -4.50 3.34
C SER A 59 -18.39 -3.69 4.03
N ALA A 60 -18.23 -2.36 4.19
CA ALA A 60 -19.17 -1.53 4.91
C ALA A 60 -20.61 -1.70 4.41
N GLN A 61 -21.56 -1.71 5.35
CA GLN A 61 -22.99 -1.87 5.12
C GLN A 61 -23.81 -0.83 5.89
N GLY A 62 -25.11 -0.77 5.60
CA GLY A 62 -26.02 0.19 6.23
C GLY A 62 -25.97 1.59 5.59
N PRO A 63 -26.54 2.61 6.25
CA PRO A 63 -26.76 3.93 5.65
C PRO A 63 -25.48 4.74 5.41
N PHE A 64 -24.41 4.47 6.18
CA PHE A 64 -23.13 5.17 6.04
C PHE A 64 -22.12 4.44 5.13
N ARG A 65 -22.54 3.33 4.51
CA ARG A 65 -21.71 2.49 3.64
C ARG A 65 -20.90 3.31 2.63
N ASP A 66 -21.55 4.21 1.89
CA ASP A 66 -20.90 4.95 0.80
C ASP A 66 -19.80 5.88 1.33
N VAL A 67 -20.01 6.47 2.50
CA VAL A 67 -19.00 7.31 3.18
C VAL A 67 -17.75 6.47 3.48
N PHE A 68 -17.91 5.32 4.13
CA PHE A 68 -16.78 4.46 4.52
C PHE A 68 -16.07 3.83 3.33
N ARG A 69 -16.83 3.35 2.33
CA ARG A 69 -16.25 2.79 1.11
C ARG A 69 -15.41 3.82 0.36
N ASN A 70 -15.93 5.04 0.22
CA ASN A 70 -15.23 6.12 -0.48
C ASN A 70 -13.94 6.55 0.23
N MET A 71 -13.76 6.26 1.52
CA MET A 71 -12.50 6.50 2.22
C MET A 71 -11.33 5.67 1.65
N THR A 72 -11.62 4.56 0.96
CA THR A 72 -10.59 3.70 0.36
C THR A 72 -10.05 4.25 -0.97
N GLY A 73 -10.74 5.22 -1.59
CA GLY A 73 -10.41 5.81 -2.89
C GLY A 73 -10.77 4.94 -4.10
N ASP A 74 -10.71 3.61 -3.96
CA ASP A 74 -11.15 2.65 -4.97
C ASP A 74 -12.00 1.54 -4.31
N PRO A 75 -13.27 1.84 -3.99
CA PRO A 75 -14.12 0.95 -3.20
C PRO A 75 -14.46 -0.36 -3.91
N ASP A 76 -14.47 -0.34 -5.23
CA ASP A 76 -14.88 -1.46 -6.09
C ASP A 76 -13.68 -2.10 -6.81
N ASP A 77 -12.45 -1.67 -6.51
CA ASP A 77 -11.21 -2.14 -7.14
C ASP A 77 -11.17 -1.97 -8.67
N LEU A 78 -11.93 -1.01 -9.22
CA LEU A 78 -12.08 -0.86 -10.67
C LEU A 78 -10.79 -0.41 -11.34
N HIS A 79 -9.90 0.28 -10.62
CA HIS A 79 -8.60 0.68 -11.18
C HIS A 79 -7.71 -0.52 -11.51
N TRP A 80 -7.89 -1.65 -10.83
CA TRP A 80 -7.15 -2.88 -11.12
C TRP A 80 -7.55 -3.53 -12.45
N LEU A 81 -8.68 -3.12 -13.04
CA LEU A 81 -9.13 -3.53 -14.37
C LEU A 81 -8.61 -2.59 -15.48
N ASP A 82 -8.02 -1.46 -15.12
CA ASP A 82 -7.37 -0.56 -16.07
C ASP A 82 -5.88 -0.94 -16.23
N GLN A 83 -5.56 -1.52 -17.40
CA GLN A 83 -4.20 -1.92 -17.75
C GLN A 83 -3.19 -0.77 -17.61
N LYS A 84 -3.54 0.44 -18.05
CA LYS A 84 -2.63 1.60 -18.02
C LYS A 84 -2.38 2.06 -16.60
N TRP A 85 -3.42 2.06 -15.78
CA TRP A 85 -3.30 2.43 -14.37
C TRP A 85 -2.41 1.45 -13.62
N VAL A 86 -2.62 0.15 -13.79
CA VAL A 86 -1.80 -0.89 -13.13
C VAL A 86 -0.35 -0.84 -13.63
N ALA A 87 -0.15 -0.74 -14.95
CA ALA A 87 1.19 -0.65 -15.52
C ALA A 87 1.96 0.59 -15.03
N ALA A 88 1.30 1.75 -14.95
CA ALA A 88 1.89 2.97 -14.39
C ALA A 88 2.21 2.82 -12.90
N GLY A 89 1.34 2.14 -12.14
CA GLY A 89 1.59 1.80 -10.73
C GLY A 89 2.84 0.95 -10.54
N TRP A 90 3.03 -0.06 -11.40
CA TRP A 90 4.23 -0.89 -11.41
C TRP A 90 5.49 -0.12 -11.80
N ASP A 91 5.41 0.78 -12.79
CA ASP A 91 6.53 1.63 -13.19
C ASP A 91 6.96 2.55 -12.05
N ALA A 92 6.00 3.23 -11.42
CA ALA A 92 6.27 4.10 -10.27
C ALA A 92 6.84 3.30 -9.09
N TRP A 93 6.35 2.08 -8.84
CA TRP A 93 6.89 1.20 -7.82
C TRP A 93 8.32 0.76 -8.13
N ALA A 94 8.61 0.38 -9.37
CA ALA A 94 9.93 -0.05 -9.82
C ALA A 94 10.96 1.08 -9.71
N GLU A 95 10.54 2.32 -9.98
CA GLU A 95 11.36 3.51 -9.77
C GLU A 95 11.74 3.68 -8.29
N ARG A 96 10.75 3.64 -7.38
CA ARG A 96 11.00 3.73 -5.93
C ARG A 96 11.88 2.58 -5.43
N PHE A 97 11.62 1.38 -5.92
CA PHE A 97 12.41 0.19 -5.61
C PHE A 97 13.88 0.38 -6.03
N THR A 98 14.09 0.90 -7.24
CA THR A 98 15.41 1.19 -7.78
C THR A 98 16.13 2.26 -6.98
N GLN A 99 15.46 3.35 -6.65
CA GLN A 99 16.02 4.45 -5.85
C GLN A 99 16.40 4.01 -4.43
N HIS A 100 15.67 3.07 -3.84
CA HIS A 100 15.91 2.60 -2.46
C HIS A 100 17.06 1.59 -2.36
N TYR A 101 17.11 0.62 -3.27
CA TYR A 101 18.06 -0.50 -3.17
C TYR A 101 19.32 -0.34 -4.00
N PHE A 102 19.24 0.32 -5.15
CA PHE A 102 20.29 0.39 -6.15
C PHE A 102 21.04 1.72 -6.14
N LEU A 103 22.16 1.77 -6.86
CA LEU A 103 22.99 2.98 -6.98
C LEU A 103 22.23 4.09 -7.71
N SER A 104 22.31 5.31 -7.19
CA SER A 104 21.81 6.49 -7.89
C SER A 104 22.68 6.79 -9.13
N GLU A 105 22.19 7.62 -10.04
CA GLU A 105 22.99 8.07 -11.20
C GLU A 105 24.27 8.79 -10.77
N GLU A 106 24.22 9.51 -9.64
CA GLU A 106 25.38 10.19 -9.06
C GLU A 106 26.40 9.17 -8.52
N ASP A 107 25.95 8.18 -7.75
CA ASP A 107 26.82 7.09 -7.26
C ASP A 107 27.47 6.32 -8.42
N VAL A 108 26.72 6.08 -9.51
CA VAL A 108 27.24 5.41 -10.70
C VAL A 108 28.35 6.24 -11.37
N ALA A 109 28.17 7.55 -11.45
CA ALA A 109 29.18 8.45 -12.00
C ALA A 109 30.45 8.46 -11.14
N GLU A 110 30.31 8.51 -9.82
CA GLU A 110 31.43 8.43 -8.87
C GLU A 110 32.18 7.10 -8.99
N VAL A 111 31.46 5.97 -8.96
CA VAL A 111 32.05 4.63 -9.10
C VAL A 111 32.79 4.49 -10.43
N ARG A 112 32.22 4.98 -11.54
CA ARG A 112 32.90 4.98 -12.85
C ARG A 112 34.14 5.86 -12.84
N GLY A 113 34.08 7.03 -12.20
CA GLY A 113 35.24 7.90 -11.99
C GLY A 113 36.36 7.18 -11.27
N ARG A 114 36.05 6.51 -10.15
CA ARG A 114 37.01 5.75 -9.35
C ARG A 114 37.62 4.58 -10.11
N ILE A 115 36.82 3.83 -10.87
CA ILE A 115 37.31 2.77 -11.77
C ILE A 115 38.31 3.35 -12.77
N LYS A 116 37.98 4.48 -13.41
CA LYS A 116 38.84 5.14 -14.40
C LYS A 116 40.16 5.61 -13.78
N GLU A 117 40.15 6.17 -12.57
CA GLU A 117 41.37 6.56 -11.84
C GLU A 117 42.28 5.36 -11.57
N LEU A 118 41.73 4.27 -11.02
CA LEU A 118 42.48 3.06 -10.70
C LEU A 118 43.05 2.37 -11.95
N GLU A 119 42.31 2.41 -13.06
CA GLU A 119 42.80 1.93 -14.37
C GLU A 119 43.91 2.82 -14.94
N ALA A 120 43.81 4.14 -14.78
CA ALA A 120 44.81 5.09 -15.26
C ALA A 120 46.16 4.94 -14.53
N VAL A 121 46.13 4.68 -13.22
CA VAL A 121 47.34 4.43 -12.41
C VAL A 121 47.88 3.01 -12.63
N LYS A 122 47.25 2.20 -13.50
CA LYS A 122 47.57 0.78 -13.74
C LYS A 122 47.69 0.03 -12.42
N ALA A 123 46.61 -0.03 -11.65
CA ALA A 123 46.50 -0.76 -10.37
C ALA A 123 47.50 -1.93 -10.26
N GLN A 124 48.62 -1.69 -9.58
CA GLN A 124 49.79 -2.58 -9.60
C GLN A 124 49.88 -3.37 -8.30
N SER A 125 49.58 -2.71 -7.18
CA SER A 125 49.53 -3.35 -5.87
C SER A 125 48.36 -4.33 -5.77
N PRO A 126 48.49 -5.40 -4.96
CA PRO A 126 47.38 -6.32 -4.68
C PRO A 126 46.13 -5.60 -4.14
N GLU A 127 46.32 -4.57 -3.32
CA GLU A 127 45.24 -3.76 -2.73
C GLU A 127 44.46 -2.98 -3.81
N GLN A 128 45.14 -2.24 -4.69
CA GLN A 128 44.48 -1.50 -5.77
C GLN A 128 43.75 -2.43 -6.75
N LYS A 129 44.29 -3.62 -7.00
CA LYS A 129 43.63 -4.63 -7.85
C LYS A 129 42.35 -5.17 -7.20
N SER A 130 42.38 -5.42 -5.89
CA SER A 130 41.21 -5.83 -5.12
C SER A 130 40.15 -4.73 -5.08
N GLU A 131 40.55 -3.48 -4.85
CA GLU A 131 39.65 -2.31 -4.85
C GLU A 131 38.97 -2.14 -6.22
N LEU A 132 39.76 -2.17 -7.31
CA LEU A 132 39.23 -2.09 -8.67
C LEU A 132 38.23 -3.23 -8.98
N ALA A 133 38.55 -4.45 -8.56
CA ALA A 133 37.65 -5.59 -8.72
C ALA A 133 36.34 -5.40 -7.93
N GLY A 134 36.42 -4.88 -6.70
CA GLY A 134 35.26 -4.57 -5.86
C GLY A 134 34.33 -3.54 -6.49
N TRP A 135 34.89 -2.42 -6.97
CA TRP A 135 34.10 -1.38 -7.66
C TRP A 135 33.44 -1.90 -8.94
N LYS A 136 34.17 -2.66 -9.76
CA LYS A 136 33.61 -3.29 -10.97
C LYS A 136 32.50 -4.28 -10.65
N ALA A 137 32.69 -5.12 -9.62
CA ALA A 137 31.70 -6.10 -9.20
C ALA A 137 30.41 -5.42 -8.70
N ARG A 138 30.55 -4.35 -7.89
CA ARG A 138 29.41 -3.56 -7.40
C ARG A 138 28.61 -2.93 -8.54
N LEU A 139 29.29 -2.27 -9.49
CA LEU A 139 28.63 -1.65 -10.64
C LEU A 139 27.96 -2.69 -11.56
N ALA A 140 28.62 -3.82 -11.79
CA ALA A 140 28.09 -4.90 -12.62
C ALA A 140 26.87 -5.57 -11.99
N LEU A 141 26.88 -5.78 -10.67
CA LEU A 141 25.74 -6.33 -9.93
C LEU A 141 24.53 -5.41 -10.04
N ASP A 142 24.71 -4.11 -9.78
CA ASP A 142 23.65 -3.11 -9.83
C ASP A 142 23.02 -3.01 -11.24
N THR A 143 23.88 -2.94 -12.27
CA THR A 143 23.45 -2.90 -13.68
C THR A 143 22.66 -4.15 -14.05
N ARG A 144 23.09 -5.33 -13.59
CA ARG A 144 22.41 -6.60 -13.83
C ARG A 144 21.05 -6.63 -13.13
N GLN A 145 20.97 -6.25 -11.86
CA GLN A 145 19.73 -6.24 -11.09
C GLN A 145 18.69 -5.29 -11.71
N LYS A 146 19.11 -4.06 -12.10
CA LYS A 146 18.24 -3.10 -12.82
C LYS A 146 17.73 -3.65 -14.15
N SER A 147 18.61 -4.29 -14.93
CA SER A 147 18.20 -4.94 -16.19
C SER A 147 17.19 -6.06 -15.94
N GLN A 148 17.42 -6.91 -14.95
CA GLN A 148 16.52 -8.01 -14.61
C GLN A 148 15.14 -7.51 -14.18
N LEU A 149 15.07 -6.45 -13.36
CA LEU A 149 13.81 -5.81 -12.98
C LEU A 149 13.06 -5.28 -14.21
N ASN A 150 13.76 -4.58 -15.11
CA ASN A 150 13.15 -4.08 -16.34
C ASN A 150 12.66 -5.22 -17.25
N ASP A 151 13.44 -6.28 -17.40
CA ASP A 151 13.08 -7.46 -18.20
C ASP A 151 11.87 -8.19 -17.59
N MET A 152 11.76 -8.25 -16.26
CA MET A 152 10.57 -8.79 -15.58
C MET A 152 9.33 -7.97 -15.90
N LEU A 153 9.42 -6.63 -15.81
CA LEU A 153 8.28 -5.73 -16.01
C LEU A 153 7.81 -5.63 -17.45
N SER A 154 8.75 -5.37 -18.36
CA SER A 154 8.46 -4.99 -19.75
C SER A 154 8.98 -5.98 -20.79
N GLY A 155 9.62 -7.06 -20.35
CA GLY A 155 10.20 -8.08 -21.23
C GLY A 155 11.62 -7.74 -21.67
N PRO A 156 12.42 -8.75 -22.02
CA PRO A 156 13.72 -8.53 -22.65
C PRO A 156 13.52 -7.91 -24.04
N LYS A 157 14.50 -7.12 -24.50
CA LYS A 157 14.45 -6.54 -25.85
C LYS A 157 14.37 -7.60 -26.96
N ASP A 158 15.03 -8.72 -26.73
CA ASP A 158 15.11 -9.83 -27.67
C ASP A 158 15.38 -11.17 -26.96
N PHE A 159 14.86 -12.25 -27.53
CA PHE A 159 15.15 -13.62 -27.13
C PHE A 159 16.26 -14.18 -28.01
N ARG A 160 17.30 -14.76 -27.39
CA ARG A 160 18.49 -15.20 -28.11
C ARG A 160 18.77 -16.66 -27.86
N ALA A 161 19.27 -17.40 -28.85
CA ALA A 161 19.91 -18.70 -28.66
C ALA A 161 21.16 -18.82 -29.53
N GLU A 162 22.12 -19.59 -29.04
CA GLU A 162 23.39 -19.81 -29.73
C GLU A 162 23.19 -20.67 -30.97
N LEU A 163 23.74 -20.22 -32.09
CA LEU A 163 23.70 -20.94 -33.36
C LEU A 163 24.96 -20.61 -34.18
N ALA A 164 25.88 -21.56 -34.26
CA ALA A 164 27.18 -21.32 -34.88
C ALA A 164 27.10 -20.92 -36.36
N LYS A 165 26.24 -21.61 -37.13
CA LYS A 165 25.96 -21.38 -38.56
C LYS A 165 24.55 -21.86 -38.88
N LEU A 166 23.90 -21.23 -39.87
CA LEU A 166 22.67 -21.77 -40.44
C LEU A 166 22.97 -23.05 -41.26
N PRO A 167 22.10 -24.08 -41.22
CA PRO A 167 22.22 -25.23 -42.11
C PRO A 167 22.16 -24.82 -43.60
N PRO A 168 22.87 -25.53 -44.50
CA PRO A 168 22.86 -25.20 -45.92
C PRO A 168 21.43 -25.31 -46.51
N GLY A 169 21.01 -24.31 -47.27
CA GLY A 169 19.66 -24.24 -47.88
C GLY A 169 18.57 -23.66 -46.97
N VAL A 170 18.87 -23.41 -45.69
CA VAL A 170 17.90 -22.85 -44.73
C VAL A 170 18.02 -21.33 -44.71
N ALA A 171 16.98 -20.65 -45.20
CA ALA A 171 16.80 -19.21 -45.07
C ALA A 171 15.55 -18.91 -44.24
N ILE A 172 15.61 -17.87 -43.41
CA ILE A 172 14.44 -17.42 -42.65
C ILE A 172 13.43 -16.81 -43.65
N PRO A 173 12.18 -17.31 -43.70
CA PRO A 173 11.14 -16.79 -44.59
C PRO A 173 10.95 -15.28 -44.44
N ASN A 174 10.67 -14.59 -45.55
CA ASN A 174 10.49 -13.13 -45.55
C ASN A 174 9.40 -12.67 -44.55
N GLU A 175 8.37 -13.49 -44.33
CA GLU A 175 7.30 -13.23 -43.34
C GLU A 175 7.80 -13.15 -41.89
N TYR A 176 8.92 -13.78 -41.56
CA TYR A 176 9.48 -13.80 -40.21
C TYR A 176 10.70 -12.90 -40.04
N GLN A 177 11.28 -12.39 -41.13
CA GLN A 177 12.50 -11.56 -41.06
C GLN A 177 12.33 -10.28 -40.22
N ASP A 178 11.09 -9.79 -40.10
CA ASP A 178 10.75 -8.63 -39.27
C ASP A 178 10.98 -8.86 -37.77
N PHE A 179 11.01 -10.12 -37.32
CA PHE A 179 11.15 -10.43 -35.89
C PHE A 179 12.02 -11.63 -35.56
N VAL A 180 12.38 -12.49 -36.52
CA VAL A 180 13.32 -13.60 -36.37
C VAL A 180 14.51 -13.32 -37.28
N ARG A 181 15.71 -13.21 -36.70
CA ARG A 181 16.93 -12.94 -37.47
C ARG A 181 18.09 -13.80 -36.99
N TYR A 182 18.94 -14.21 -37.93
CA TYR A 182 20.22 -14.84 -37.63
C TYR A 182 21.33 -13.80 -37.70
N ASP A 183 22.13 -13.68 -36.64
CA ASP A 183 23.30 -12.82 -36.59
C ASP A 183 24.58 -13.66 -36.78
N PRO A 184 25.23 -13.61 -37.96
CA PRO A 184 26.42 -14.41 -38.24
C PRO A 184 27.66 -13.91 -37.47
N GLY A 185 27.73 -12.62 -37.15
CA GLY A 185 28.84 -12.06 -36.37
C GLY A 185 28.82 -12.51 -34.92
N LEU A 186 27.62 -12.65 -34.36
CA LEU A 186 27.39 -13.03 -32.96
C LEU A 186 26.99 -14.50 -32.79
N LYS A 187 26.92 -15.26 -33.89
CA LYS A 187 26.62 -16.71 -33.93
C LYS A 187 25.38 -17.06 -33.11
N ARG A 188 24.28 -16.35 -33.37
CA ARG A 188 23.03 -16.51 -32.61
C ARG A 188 21.80 -16.21 -33.45
N ILE A 189 20.72 -16.88 -33.11
CA ILE A 189 19.39 -16.50 -33.59
C ILE A 189 18.73 -15.59 -32.56
N VAL A 190 18.04 -14.57 -33.05
CA VAL A 190 17.44 -13.49 -32.26
C VAL A 190 15.99 -13.35 -32.67
N VAL A 191 15.10 -13.33 -31.68
CA VAL A 191 13.67 -13.06 -31.84
C VAL A 191 13.30 -11.78 -31.12
N ASP A 192 12.51 -10.92 -31.75
CA ASP A 192 12.02 -9.67 -31.15
C ASP A 192 11.25 -9.95 -29.86
N GLY A 193 11.59 -9.20 -28.81
CA GLY A 193 11.04 -9.39 -27.47
C GLY A 193 9.53 -9.17 -27.38
N LYS A 194 8.95 -8.31 -28.23
CA LYS A 194 7.52 -7.94 -28.18
C LYS A 194 6.66 -8.82 -29.08
N LYS A 195 7.21 -9.28 -30.21
CA LYS A 195 6.47 -10.16 -31.13
C LYS A 195 6.43 -11.61 -30.63
N HIS A 196 7.44 -12.05 -29.87
CA HIS A 196 7.60 -13.44 -29.43
C HIS A 196 7.58 -14.41 -30.63
N LEU A 197 7.58 -15.72 -30.36
CA LEU A 197 7.45 -16.76 -31.38
C LEU A 197 6.28 -17.66 -31.00
N SER A 198 5.27 -17.79 -31.87
CA SER A 198 4.11 -18.63 -31.63
C SER A 198 4.42 -20.12 -31.82
N ALA A 199 3.53 -21.00 -31.32
CA ALA A 199 3.69 -22.44 -31.48
C ALA A 199 3.64 -22.83 -32.98
N THR A 200 2.73 -22.21 -33.72
CA THR A 200 2.54 -22.41 -35.16
C THR A 200 3.75 -21.92 -35.96
N GLU A 201 4.31 -20.77 -35.61
CA GLU A 201 5.51 -20.22 -36.25
C GLU A 201 6.75 -21.09 -35.96
N ARG A 202 6.90 -21.55 -34.72
CA ARG A 202 7.95 -22.51 -34.34
C ARG A 202 7.87 -23.78 -35.19
N GLU A 203 6.68 -24.34 -35.35
CA GLU A 203 6.49 -25.53 -36.21
C GLU A 203 6.89 -25.30 -37.65
N ARG A 204 6.53 -24.14 -38.21
CA ARG A 204 6.93 -23.78 -39.57
C ARG A 204 8.44 -23.63 -39.69
N LEU A 205 9.09 -22.94 -38.75
CA LEU A 205 10.55 -22.77 -38.74
C LEU A 205 11.32 -24.09 -38.63
N LEU A 206 10.78 -25.07 -37.90
CA LEU A 206 11.37 -26.41 -37.78
C LEU A 206 11.18 -27.24 -39.05
N LYS A 207 10.06 -27.07 -39.77
CA LYS A 207 9.74 -27.79 -41.02
C LYS A 207 10.57 -27.35 -42.22
N ILE A 208 11.20 -26.17 -42.19
CA ILE A 208 12.07 -25.67 -43.27
C ILE A 208 13.30 -26.57 -43.46
N VAL A 209 13.71 -27.29 -42.41
CA VAL A 209 14.92 -28.09 -42.44
C VAL A 209 14.61 -29.51 -42.88
N GLU A 210 15.09 -29.89 -44.06
CA GLU A 210 15.01 -31.25 -44.57
C GLU A 210 16.17 -32.10 -44.03
N PHE A 211 15.85 -33.31 -43.57
CA PHE A 211 16.85 -34.28 -43.15
C PHE A 211 17.32 -35.13 -44.35
N PRO A 212 18.63 -35.38 -44.49
CA PRO A 212 19.13 -36.40 -45.42
C PRO A 212 18.54 -37.78 -45.08
N GLU A 213 18.39 -38.67 -46.06
CA GLU A 213 17.76 -40.00 -45.87
C GLU A 213 18.42 -40.88 -44.80
N SER A 214 19.73 -40.73 -44.55
CA SER A 214 20.46 -41.47 -43.52
C SER A 214 21.65 -40.68 -42.93
N GLU A 215 21.97 -40.94 -41.66
CA GLU A 215 23.14 -40.38 -40.97
C GLU A 215 24.38 -41.24 -41.24
N ASN A 216 25.27 -40.73 -42.10
CA ASN A 216 26.51 -41.40 -42.50
C ASN A 216 27.72 -40.52 -42.14
N ASP A 217 28.92 -41.08 -42.05
CA ASP A 217 30.14 -40.33 -41.67
C ASP A 217 30.40 -39.10 -42.55
N ALA A 218 30.00 -39.14 -43.83
CA ALA A 218 30.12 -38.01 -44.77
C ALA A 218 29.17 -36.84 -44.46
N ASN A 219 28.00 -37.11 -43.87
CA ASN A 219 26.95 -36.11 -43.65
C ASN A 219 26.80 -35.72 -42.17
N ARG A 220 27.58 -36.33 -41.26
CA ARG A 220 27.50 -36.10 -39.81
C ARG A 220 27.55 -34.62 -39.43
N GLY A 221 28.43 -33.84 -40.07
CA GLY A 221 28.53 -32.40 -39.84
C GLY A 221 27.28 -31.60 -40.24
N GLN A 222 26.53 -32.06 -41.26
CA GLN A 222 25.25 -31.46 -41.64
C GLN A 222 24.15 -31.82 -40.64
N TRP A 223 24.11 -33.08 -40.18
CA TRP A 223 23.20 -33.52 -39.11
C TRP A 223 23.41 -32.74 -37.81
N ASP A 224 24.66 -32.47 -37.43
CA ASP A 224 24.97 -31.66 -36.24
C ASP A 224 24.49 -30.22 -36.36
N LEU A 225 24.62 -29.59 -37.54
CA LEU A 225 24.11 -28.25 -37.80
C LEU A 225 22.57 -28.20 -37.75
N ILE A 226 21.89 -29.21 -38.31
CA ILE A 226 20.43 -29.31 -38.26
C ILE A 226 19.95 -29.46 -36.81
N ARG A 227 20.56 -30.36 -36.03
CA ARG A 227 20.26 -30.53 -34.60
C ARG A 227 20.51 -29.23 -33.81
N ALA A 228 21.61 -28.54 -34.09
CA ALA A 228 21.91 -27.26 -33.46
C ALA A 228 20.88 -26.18 -33.79
N TYR A 229 20.40 -26.12 -35.04
CA TYR A 229 19.33 -25.20 -35.45
C TYR A 229 18.01 -25.52 -34.75
N GLN A 230 17.57 -26.78 -34.75
CA GLN A 230 16.33 -27.18 -34.06
C GLN A 230 16.38 -26.83 -32.58
N LYS A 231 17.50 -27.15 -31.92
CA LYS A 231 17.74 -26.79 -30.52
C LYS A 231 17.69 -25.28 -30.31
N ALA A 232 18.32 -24.49 -31.19
CA ALA A 232 18.31 -23.03 -31.08
C ALA A 232 16.89 -22.46 -31.23
N ILE A 233 16.09 -22.95 -32.17
CA ILE A 233 14.68 -22.55 -32.34
C ILE A 233 13.85 -22.92 -31.12
N GLU A 234 14.00 -24.14 -30.60
CA GLU A 234 13.31 -24.56 -29.36
C GLU A 234 13.72 -23.73 -28.15
N ASP A 235 15.01 -23.44 -27.99
CA ASP A 235 15.53 -22.67 -26.87
C ASP A 235 15.06 -21.21 -26.93
N VAL A 236 15.02 -20.60 -28.12
CA VAL A 236 14.41 -19.28 -28.28
C VAL A 236 12.91 -19.33 -28.03
N TYR A 237 12.19 -20.32 -28.55
CA TYR A 237 10.77 -20.49 -28.30
C TYR A 237 10.48 -20.61 -26.80
N LYS A 238 11.20 -21.48 -26.07
CA LYS A 238 11.07 -21.64 -24.61
C LYS A 238 11.37 -20.35 -23.83
N ARG A 239 12.22 -19.47 -24.35
CA ARG A 239 12.48 -18.16 -23.76
C ARG A 239 11.38 -17.16 -24.12
N ALA A 240 10.93 -17.18 -25.37
CA ALA A 240 9.87 -16.34 -25.89
C ALA A 240 8.49 -16.67 -25.28
N THR A 241 8.26 -17.86 -24.74
CA THR A 241 7.03 -18.16 -24.00
C THR A 241 6.98 -17.50 -22.61
N ARG A 242 8.10 -16.97 -22.11
CA ARG A 242 8.12 -16.23 -20.83
C ARG A 242 7.63 -14.81 -21.07
N LEU A 243 6.41 -14.55 -20.66
CA LEU A 243 5.81 -13.22 -20.71
C LEU A 243 6.28 -12.35 -19.54
N SER A 244 6.50 -11.08 -19.83
CA SER A 244 6.71 -10.06 -18.80
C SER A 244 5.44 -9.80 -17.98
N TYR A 245 5.55 -9.12 -16.86
CA TYR A 245 4.39 -8.80 -16.03
C TYR A 245 3.37 -7.93 -16.78
N LYS A 246 3.80 -6.94 -17.57
CA LYS A 246 2.87 -6.11 -18.38
C LYS A 246 2.17 -6.90 -19.47
N GLU A 247 2.82 -7.90 -20.05
CA GLU A 247 2.18 -8.80 -21.03
C GLU A 247 1.21 -9.76 -20.34
N ARG A 248 1.59 -10.32 -19.19
CA ARG A 248 0.70 -11.14 -18.35
C ARG A 248 -0.54 -10.36 -17.89
N LEU A 249 -0.37 -9.07 -17.57
CA LEU A 249 -1.46 -8.15 -17.25
C LEU A 249 -2.39 -7.95 -18.45
N ALA A 250 -1.83 -7.67 -19.64
CA ALA A 250 -2.60 -7.52 -20.86
C ALA A 250 -3.44 -8.79 -21.16
N VAL A 251 -2.83 -9.96 -20.97
CA VAL A 251 -3.51 -11.26 -21.09
C VAL A 251 -4.61 -11.43 -20.04
N ALA A 252 -4.32 -11.13 -18.77
CA ALA A 252 -5.28 -11.27 -17.67
C ALA A 252 -6.53 -10.41 -17.88
N LEU A 253 -6.37 -9.24 -18.51
CA LEU A 253 -7.45 -8.32 -18.86
C LEU A 253 -8.10 -8.61 -20.24
N GLY A 254 -7.72 -9.70 -20.91
CA GLY A 254 -8.29 -10.08 -22.20
C GLY A 254 -7.91 -9.17 -23.38
N GLN A 255 -6.84 -8.37 -23.25
CA GLN A 255 -6.39 -7.41 -24.26
C GLN A 255 -5.26 -7.95 -25.16
N ALA A 256 -4.93 -9.23 -25.06
CA ALA A 256 -3.85 -9.89 -25.80
C ALA A 256 -4.36 -11.03 -26.70
N ASP A 257 -3.52 -11.45 -27.64
CA ASP A 257 -3.79 -12.52 -28.62
C ASP A 257 -4.30 -13.82 -27.96
N PRO A 258 -5.39 -14.44 -28.47
CA PRO A 258 -5.92 -15.72 -27.97
C PRO A 258 -4.89 -16.84 -27.74
N GLU A 259 -3.84 -16.96 -28.57
CA GLU A 259 -2.79 -17.97 -28.35
C GLU A 259 -1.92 -17.66 -27.10
N ARG A 260 -1.66 -16.38 -26.83
CA ARG A 260 -0.93 -15.91 -25.64
C ARG A 260 -1.78 -16.05 -24.37
N THR A 261 -3.09 -15.88 -24.51
CA THR A 261 -4.09 -16.06 -23.45
C THR A 261 -4.04 -17.46 -22.84
N ARG A 262 -4.01 -18.49 -23.69
CA ARG A 262 -3.98 -19.91 -23.26
C ARG A 262 -2.77 -20.28 -22.37
N LEU A 263 -1.63 -19.59 -22.52
CA LEU A 263 -0.41 -19.87 -21.74
C LEU A 263 -0.48 -19.35 -20.29
N VAL A 264 -1.13 -18.21 -20.05
CA VAL A 264 -1.20 -17.59 -18.70
C VAL A 264 -2.24 -18.27 -17.81
N PHE A 265 -3.40 -18.62 -18.38
CA PHE A 265 -4.51 -19.19 -17.61
C PHE A 265 -4.30 -20.67 -17.23
N SER A 266 -3.41 -21.40 -17.92
CA SER A 266 -3.09 -22.79 -17.58
C SER A 266 -2.55 -23.01 -16.15
N ASN A 267 -1.96 -21.97 -15.53
CA ASN A 267 -1.40 -22.03 -14.18
C ASN A 267 -2.30 -21.40 -13.10
N PHE A 268 -3.42 -20.79 -13.48
CA PHE A 268 -4.39 -20.23 -12.55
C PHE A 268 -5.44 -21.28 -12.19
N LYS A 269 -5.38 -21.84 -10.97
CA LYS A 269 -6.48 -22.63 -10.40
C LYS A 269 -7.60 -21.68 -9.96
N GLY A 270 -8.42 -21.24 -10.92
CA GLY A 270 -9.63 -20.44 -10.71
C GLY A 270 -10.67 -20.75 -11.78
N THR A 271 -11.94 -20.46 -11.51
CA THR A 271 -13.14 -20.78 -12.31
C THR A 271 -13.24 -20.06 -13.66
N LEU A 272 -12.36 -19.09 -13.94
CA LEU A 272 -12.19 -18.52 -15.27
C LEU A 272 -11.46 -19.54 -16.16
N GLY A 273 -12.23 -20.39 -16.83
CA GLY A 273 -11.75 -21.25 -17.93
C GLY A 273 -11.22 -20.44 -19.12
N ASP A 274 -11.06 -21.10 -20.27
CA ASP A 274 -10.47 -20.59 -21.54
C ASP A 274 -11.09 -19.28 -22.10
N THR A 275 -12.10 -18.70 -21.45
CA THR A 275 -12.71 -17.42 -21.81
C THR A 275 -12.14 -16.29 -20.95
N ALA A 276 -11.02 -15.72 -21.37
CA ALA A 276 -10.68 -14.36 -20.96
C ALA A 276 -11.81 -13.44 -21.44
N PRO A 277 -12.53 -12.75 -20.56
CA PRO A 277 -13.76 -12.12 -20.95
C PRO A 277 -13.47 -10.67 -21.34
N GLU A 278 -13.41 -10.40 -22.64
CA GLU A 278 -13.48 -9.03 -23.21
C GLU A 278 -14.71 -8.22 -22.73
N LYS A 279 -15.65 -8.85 -22.00
CA LYS A 279 -16.93 -8.27 -21.58
C LYS A 279 -17.20 -8.30 -20.06
N ILE A 280 -16.39 -8.96 -19.23
CA ILE A 280 -16.77 -9.08 -17.80
C ILE A 280 -16.59 -7.74 -17.07
N ASP A 281 -15.65 -6.87 -17.45
CA ASP A 281 -15.52 -5.55 -16.79
C ASP A 281 -16.75 -4.67 -17.02
N ALA A 282 -17.24 -4.62 -18.27
CA ALA A 282 -18.47 -3.92 -18.63
C ALA A 282 -19.71 -4.53 -17.95
N TYR A 283 -19.77 -5.86 -17.88
CA TYR A 283 -20.83 -6.59 -17.20
C TYR A 283 -20.82 -6.35 -15.67
N TYR A 284 -19.64 -6.32 -15.05
CA TYR A 284 -19.47 -6.01 -13.63
C TYR A 284 -19.93 -4.59 -13.32
N GLN A 285 -19.53 -3.60 -14.14
CA GLN A 285 -19.97 -2.22 -14.00
C GLN A 285 -21.50 -2.08 -14.17
N GLU A 286 -22.09 -2.82 -15.12
CA GLU A 286 -23.55 -2.83 -15.32
C GLU A 286 -24.28 -3.44 -14.11
N LEU A 287 -23.80 -4.57 -13.58
CA LEU A 287 -24.37 -5.20 -12.38
C LEU A 287 -24.24 -4.29 -11.15
N LEU A 288 -23.10 -3.62 -10.96
CA LEU A 288 -22.90 -2.64 -9.90
C LEU A 288 -23.89 -1.48 -10.01
N ALA A 289 -24.06 -0.91 -11.21
CA ALA A 289 -25.00 0.18 -11.45
C ALA A 289 -26.45 -0.26 -11.17
N SER A 290 -26.82 -1.46 -11.61
CA SER A 290 -28.12 -2.08 -11.36
C SER A 290 -28.37 -2.28 -9.87
N HIS A 291 -27.40 -2.84 -9.14
CA HIS A 291 -27.49 -3.05 -7.70
C HIS A 291 -27.64 -1.72 -6.94
N ASN A 292 -26.84 -0.71 -7.27
CA ASN A 292 -26.92 0.62 -6.66
C ASN A 292 -28.30 1.26 -6.88
N ALA A 293 -28.87 1.12 -8.09
CA ALA A 293 -30.20 1.62 -8.41
C ALA A 293 -31.31 0.89 -7.63
N LYS A 294 -31.25 -0.45 -7.54
CA LYS A 294 -32.22 -1.23 -6.77
C LYS A 294 -32.14 -0.93 -5.27
N ARG A 295 -30.95 -0.74 -4.71
CA ARG A 295 -30.77 -0.35 -3.29
C ARG A 295 -31.42 0.99 -3.00
N LYS A 296 -31.21 1.99 -3.86
CA LYS A 296 -31.83 3.31 -3.71
C LYS A 296 -33.36 3.19 -3.66
N ARG A 297 -33.95 2.43 -4.58
CA ARG A 297 -35.40 2.14 -4.57
C ARG A 297 -35.85 1.39 -3.31
N ALA A 298 -35.11 0.38 -2.86
CA ALA A 298 -35.45 -0.37 -1.65
C ALA A 298 -35.39 0.48 -0.37
N SER A 299 -34.48 1.46 -0.32
CA SER A 299 -34.42 2.44 0.78
C SER A 299 -35.63 3.38 0.79
N GLU A 300 -36.22 3.66 -0.38
CA GLU A 300 -37.41 4.51 -0.53
C GLU A 300 -38.72 3.74 -0.25
N THR A 301 -38.80 2.45 -0.60
CA THR A 301 -40.03 1.63 -0.49
C THR A 301 -40.18 0.87 0.83
N GLY A 302 -39.10 0.64 1.58
CA GLY A 302 -39.13 0.04 2.92
C GLY A 302 -39.42 -1.47 2.98
N LEU A 303 -39.61 -2.18 1.86
CA LEU A 303 -39.97 -3.61 1.83
C LEU A 303 -38.80 -4.53 2.26
N ALA A 304 -39.00 -5.32 3.32
CA ALA A 304 -37.95 -6.20 3.88
C ALA A 304 -37.52 -7.36 2.95
N PHE A 305 -38.43 -7.87 2.10
CA PHE A 305 -38.11 -8.95 1.15
C PHE A 305 -37.15 -8.49 0.03
N GLN A 306 -37.30 -7.25 -0.45
CA GLN A 306 -36.40 -6.69 -1.46
C GLN A 306 -34.96 -6.54 -0.93
N ARG A 307 -34.79 -6.33 0.39
CA ARG A 307 -33.47 -6.20 1.04
C ARG A 307 -32.68 -7.52 1.07
N ARG A 308 -33.31 -8.64 1.45
CA ARG A 308 -32.62 -9.95 1.47
C ARG A 308 -32.13 -10.40 0.09
N ASN A 309 -32.89 -10.11 -0.97
CA ASN A 309 -32.42 -10.37 -2.33
C ASN A 309 -31.25 -9.44 -2.73
N LEU A 310 -31.25 -8.19 -2.28
CA LEU A 310 -30.14 -7.26 -2.51
C LEU A 310 -28.86 -7.67 -1.80
N GLU A 311 -28.95 -8.28 -0.61
CA GLU A 311 -27.80 -8.77 0.14
C GLU A 311 -27.11 -9.91 -0.62
N ARG A 312 -27.88 -10.90 -1.09
CA ARG A 312 -27.34 -11.97 -1.95
C ARG A 312 -26.76 -11.43 -3.25
N GLU A 313 -27.46 -10.51 -3.92
CA GLU A 313 -26.92 -9.84 -5.13
C GLU A 313 -25.61 -9.07 -4.82
N TRP A 314 -25.48 -8.50 -3.61
CA TRP A 314 -24.26 -7.83 -3.18
C TRP A 314 -23.11 -8.82 -2.96
N GLU A 315 -23.38 -9.95 -2.33
CA GLU A 315 -22.40 -11.03 -2.14
C GLU A 315 -21.89 -11.56 -3.48
N GLU A 316 -22.81 -11.89 -4.40
CA GLU A 316 -22.49 -12.32 -5.77
C GLU A 316 -21.62 -11.26 -6.49
N LEU A 317 -21.92 -9.97 -6.30
CA LEU A 317 -21.10 -8.87 -6.83
C LEU A 317 -19.70 -8.80 -6.20
N GLN A 318 -19.56 -9.05 -4.89
CA GLN A 318 -18.25 -9.07 -4.23
C GLN A 318 -17.40 -10.27 -4.64
N GLU A 319 -18.04 -11.42 -4.86
CA GLU A 319 -17.41 -12.64 -5.38
C GLU A 319 -16.91 -12.40 -6.82
N LEU A 320 -17.78 -11.89 -7.71
CA LEU A 320 -17.41 -11.56 -9.09
C LEU A 320 -16.27 -10.54 -9.14
N ARG A 321 -16.31 -9.50 -8.30
CA ARG A 321 -15.19 -8.55 -8.18
C ARG A 321 -13.90 -9.27 -7.80
N SER A 322 -13.94 -10.11 -6.77
CA SER A 322 -12.77 -10.84 -6.29
C SER A 322 -12.21 -11.77 -7.37
N GLU A 323 -13.08 -12.38 -8.16
CA GLU A 323 -12.71 -13.24 -9.28
C GLU A 323 -12.01 -12.46 -10.40
N LEU A 324 -12.50 -11.25 -10.71
CA LEU A 324 -11.93 -10.37 -11.74
C LEU A 324 -10.58 -9.77 -11.36
N VAL A 325 -10.51 -9.21 -10.16
CA VAL A 325 -9.34 -8.46 -9.69
C VAL A 325 -8.29 -9.37 -9.05
N GLY A 326 -8.69 -10.55 -8.58
CA GLY A 326 -7.81 -11.52 -7.93
C GLY A 326 -6.58 -11.87 -8.75
N PRO A 327 -6.71 -12.25 -10.04
CA PRO A 327 -5.57 -12.53 -10.92
C PRO A 327 -4.60 -11.34 -11.05
N VAL A 328 -5.12 -10.13 -11.20
CA VAL A 328 -4.28 -8.92 -11.35
C VAL A 328 -3.53 -8.60 -10.06
N LYS A 329 -4.21 -8.66 -8.90
CA LYS A 329 -3.57 -8.47 -7.58
C LYS A 329 -2.56 -9.57 -7.26
N ALA A 330 -2.78 -10.78 -7.74
CA ALA A 330 -1.82 -11.87 -7.64
C ALA A 330 -0.55 -11.55 -8.46
N LEU A 331 -0.69 -11.03 -9.69
CA LEU A 331 0.45 -10.57 -10.49
C LEU A 331 1.26 -9.48 -9.77
N ASP A 332 0.60 -8.50 -9.14
CA ASP A 332 1.28 -7.45 -8.37
C ASP A 332 2.07 -8.03 -7.19
N SER A 333 1.46 -8.94 -6.44
CA SER A 333 2.11 -9.60 -5.30
C SER A 333 3.28 -10.48 -5.73
N GLU A 334 3.13 -11.20 -6.83
CA GLU A 334 4.18 -12.03 -7.44
C GLU A 334 5.34 -11.16 -7.93
N LEU A 335 5.08 -10.07 -8.66
CA LEU A 335 6.10 -9.12 -9.12
C LEU A 335 6.96 -8.63 -7.95
N LYS A 336 6.33 -8.16 -6.87
CA LYS A 336 7.03 -7.65 -5.68
C LYS A 336 7.83 -8.76 -4.99
N THR A 337 7.30 -9.97 -4.95
CA THR A 337 7.96 -11.14 -4.33
C THR A 337 9.17 -11.60 -5.14
N GLU A 338 9.02 -11.78 -6.45
CA GLU A 338 10.11 -12.19 -7.34
C GLU A 338 11.22 -11.12 -7.40
N THR A 339 10.86 -9.85 -7.40
CA THR A 339 11.85 -8.75 -7.43
C THR A 339 12.69 -8.72 -6.16
N ARG A 340 12.12 -9.03 -4.99
CA ARG A 340 12.89 -9.14 -3.73
C ARG A 340 13.98 -10.21 -3.81
N LYS A 341 13.80 -11.27 -4.61
CA LYS A 341 14.82 -12.31 -4.82
C LYS A 341 16.04 -11.83 -5.61
N LEU A 342 15.93 -10.69 -6.29
CA LEU A 342 17.07 -10.07 -6.96
C LEU A 342 18.05 -9.44 -5.97
N LEU A 343 17.58 -9.09 -4.76
CA LEU A 343 18.35 -8.34 -3.78
C LEU A 343 19.36 -9.23 -3.04
N THR A 344 20.51 -8.65 -2.73
CA THR A 344 21.46 -9.23 -1.77
C THR A 344 20.94 -9.10 -0.34
N ALA A 345 21.49 -9.87 0.60
CA ALA A 345 21.14 -9.78 2.01
C ALA A 345 21.36 -8.36 2.58
N GLU A 346 22.45 -7.69 2.17
CA GLU A 346 22.74 -6.30 2.56
C GLU A 346 21.71 -5.31 2.02
N GLN A 347 21.28 -5.48 0.76
CA GLN A 347 20.22 -4.65 0.21
C GLN A 347 18.88 -4.89 0.92
N LEU A 348 18.54 -6.15 1.19
CA LEU A 348 17.30 -6.51 1.88
C LEU A 348 17.25 -5.95 3.31
N ALA A 349 18.40 -5.86 3.98
CA ALA A 349 18.53 -5.28 5.32
C ALA A 349 18.18 -3.78 5.38
N LYS A 350 18.12 -3.06 4.24
CA LYS A 350 17.64 -1.67 4.18
C LYS A 350 16.14 -1.51 4.49
N GLY A 351 15.40 -2.61 4.64
CA GLY A 351 13.95 -2.58 4.82
C GLY A 351 13.19 -2.30 3.52
N ALA A 352 11.86 -2.28 3.58
CA ALA A 352 11.00 -2.06 2.42
C ALA A 352 11.08 -0.60 1.89
N PRO A 353 10.90 -0.36 0.57
CA PRO A 353 10.84 0.99 0.04
C PRO A 353 9.59 1.71 0.56
N SER A 354 9.65 3.04 0.67
CA SER A 354 8.49 3.83 1.06
C SER A 354 7.37 3.72 0.01
N GLU A 355 6.18 3.33 0.42
CA GLU A 355 5.00 3.38 -0.45
C GLU A 355 4.52 4.84 -0.65
N PRO A 356 3.62 5.12 -1.61
CA PRO A 356 3.01 6.44 -1.76
C PRO A 356 1.92 6.68 -0.70
N TRP A 357 1.57 7.94 -0.47
CA TRP A 357 0.45 8.34 0.38
C TRP A 357 -0.87 8.27 -0.40
N THR A 358 -1.45 7.06 -0.47
CA THR A 358 -2.79 6.86 -1.03
C THR A 358 -3.86 7.21 0.00
N GLN A 359 -5.10 7.44 -0.47
CA GLN A 359 -6.23 7.71 0.43
C GLN A 359 -6.43 6.58 1.44
N GLN A 360 -6.40 5.33 0.99
CA GLN A 360 -6.43 4.15 1.85
C GLN A 360 -5.32 4.19 2.91
N ARG A 361 -4.08 4.51 2.52
CA ARG A 361 -2.96 4.55 3.45
C ARG A 361 -3.10 5.66 4.49
N ILE A 362 -3.62 6.83 4.11
CA ILE A 362 -3.90 7.90 5.05
C ILE A 362 -4.86 7.41 6.14
N VAL A 363 -5.92 6.71 5.75
CA VAL A 363 -6.91 6.16 6.69
C VAL A 363 -6.30 5.08 7.59
N ASP A 364 -5.44 4.22 7.04
CA ASP A 364 -4.71 3.22 7.81
C ASP A 364 -3.81 3.87 8.87
N TRP A 365 -3.03 4.87 8.48
CA TRP A 365 -2.17 5.63 9.40
C TRP A 365 -2.93 6.45 10.42
N MET A 366 -4.07 7.04 10.05
CA MET A 366 -4.97 7.71 11.00
C MET A 366 -5.50 6.74 12.04
N THR A 367 -5.88 5.52 11.62
CA THR A 367 -6.38 4.48 12.52
C THR A 367 -5.29 4.01 13.49
N ILE A 368 -4.11 3.70 12.97
CA ILE A 368 -2.94 3.29 13.76
C ILE A 368 -2.55 4.38 14.76
N GLY A 369 -2.44 5.62 14.28
CA GLY A 369 -2.08 6.78 15.09
C GLY A 369 -3.12 7.05 16.18
N ALA A 370 -4.40 7.02 15.85
CA ALA A 370 -5.48 7.22 16.82
C ALA A 370 -5.47 6.14 17.91
N LEU A 371 -5.38 4.86 17.55
CA LEU A 371 -5.28 3.75 18.51
C LEU A 371 -4.08 3.92 19.45
N THR A 372 -2.90 4.18 18.89
CA THR A 372 -1.65 4.28 19.66
C THR A 372 -1.66 5.50 20.58
N VAL A 373 -2.00 6.68 20.06
CA VAL A 373 -1.98 7.93 20.84
C VAL A 373 -3.08 7.94 21.90
N LEU A 374 -4.31 7.57 21.54
CA LEU A 374 -5.41 7.55 22.52
C LEU A 374 -5.19 6.48 23.59
N GLY A 375 -4.64 5.33 23.22
CA GLY A 375 -4.24 4.29 24.17
C GLY A 375 -3.21 4.81 25.19
N LEU A 376 -2.13 5.45 24.72
CA LEU A 376 -1.11 6.05 25.60
C LEU A 376 -1.69 7.13 26.51
N LEU A 377 -2.53 8.02 25.97
CA LEU A 377 -3.17 9.08 26.74
C LEU A 377 -4.08 8.53 27.85
N LEU A 378 -4.86 7.48 27.56
CA LEU A 378 -5.73 6.82 28.54
C LEU A 378 -4.93 6.08 29.62
N ILE A 379 -3.84 5.38 29.26
CA ILE A 379 -2.98 4.70 30.22
C ILE A 379 -2.29 5.71 31.14
N ALA A 380 -1.65 6.73 30.55
CA ALA A 380 -0.96 7.77 31.30
C ALA A 380 -1.92 8.65 32.13
N GLY A 381 -3.21 8.66 31.77
CA GLY A 381 -4.20 9.56 32.35
C GLY A 381 -3.89 11.02 32.03
N LEU A 382 -3.49 11.29 30.77
CA LEU A 382 -3.21 12.62 30.22
C LEU A 382 -4.33 13.02 29.26
N ALA A 383 -4.90 14.21 29.43
CA ALA A 383 -6.06 14.70 28.71
C ALA A 383 -7.22 13.69 28.71
N THR A 384 -7.44 13.01 29.83
CA THR A 384 -8.24 11.77 29.91
C THR A 384 -9.65 11.93 29.33
N ARG A 385 -10.31 13.07 29.61
CA ARG A 385 -11.66 13.36 29.11
C ARG A 385 -11.69 13.53 27.60
N ALA A 386 -10.72 14.24 27.04
CA ALA A 386 -10.61 14.43 25.60
C ALA A 386 -10.24 13.11 24.90
N ALA A 387 -9.29 12.36 25.46
CA ALA A 387 -8.90 11.04 24.95
C ALA A 387 -10.07 10.06 24.96
N ALA A 388 -10.89 10.07 26.02
CA ALA A 388 -12.07 9.21 26.12
C ALA A 388 -13.17 9.59 25.11
N VAL A 389 -13.45 10.88 24.92
CA VAL A 389 -14.42 11.34 23.90
C VAL A 389 -13.92 11.02 22.48
N ALA A 390 -12.65 11.25 22.19
CA ALA A 390 -12.06 10.92 20.89
C ALA A 390 -12.07 9.41 20.63
N GLY A 391 -11.74 8.60 21.64
CA GLY A 391 -11.81 7.14 21.57
C GLY A 391 -13.23 6.64 21.35
N ALA A 392 -14.23 7.22 22.04
CA ALA A 392 -15.64 6.92 21.82
C ALA A 392 -16.07 7.27 20.39
N GLY A 393 -15.66 8.43 19.86
CA GLY A 393 -15.93 8.81 18.47
C GLY A 393 -15.33 7.83 17.46
N MET A 394 -14.08 7.40 17.68
CA MET A 394 -13.42 6.43 16.82
C MET A 394 -14.12 5.06 16.84
N LEU A 395 -14.42 4.50 18.02
CA LEU A 395 -15.13 3.22 18.12
C LEU A 395 -16.56 3.29 17.57
N LEU A 396 -17.23 4.43 17.73
CA LEU A 396 -18.51 4.67 17.10
C LEU A 396 -18.38 4.64 15.56
N SER A 397 -17.30 5.18 15.00
CA SER A 397 -17.05 5.08 13.55
C SER A 397 -16.92 3.62 13.10
N PHE A 398 -16.23 2.76 13.88
CA PHE A 398 -16.12 1.33 13.58
C PHE A 398 -17.48 0.63 13.71
N TYR A 399 -18.26 0.96 14.74
CA TYR A 399 -19.63 0.45 14.88
C TYR A 399 -20.50 0.77 13.65
N LEU A 400 -20.35 1.96 13.07
CA LEU A 400 -21.15 2.41 11.92
C LEU A 400 -20.72 1.83 10.57
N VAL A 401 -19.54 1.19 10.47
CA VAL A 401 -19.11 0.50 9.24
C VAL A 401 -20.02 -0.69 8.94
N TRP A 402 -20.42 -1.44 9.97
CA TRP A 402 -21.32 -2.59 9.82
C TRP A 402 -22.26 -2.68 11.04
N PRO A 403 -23.26 -1.78 11.12
CA PRO A 403 -24.09 -1.69 12.31
C PRO A 403 -25.07 -2.87 12.36
N PRO A 404 -25.23 -3.55 13.52
CA PRO A 404 -26.16 -4.66 13.70
C PRO A 404 -27.61 -4.16 13.87
N TRP A 405 -28.09 -3.40 12.89
CA TRP A 405 -29.42 -2.81 12.90
C TRP A 405 -30.42 -3.70 12.16
N PRO A 406 -31.72 -3.61 12.52
CA PRO A 406 -32.77 -4.31 11.77
C PRO A 406 -32.69 -4.00 10.27
N GLY A 407 -32.41 -5.03 9.46
CA GLY A 407 -32.36 -4.92 7.99
C GLY A 407 -31.02 -4.47 7.41
N VAL A 408 -29.93 -4.55 8.17
CA VAL A 408 -28.55 -4.62 7.67
C VAL A 408 -28.12 -6.08 7.72
N ALA A 409 -27.42 -6.58 6.69
CA ALA A 409 -27.01 -7.98 6.64
C ALA A 409 -26.08 -8.32 7.81
N GLU A 410 -26.18 -9.55 8.33
CA GLU A 410 -25.20 -10.04 9.29
C GLU A 410 -23.84 -10.24 8.61
N ALA A 411 -22.75 -10.03 9.36
CA ALA A 411 -21.43 -10.22 8.81
C ALA A 411 -21.13 -11.71 8.59
N VAL A 412 -20.79 -12.09 7.36
CA VAL A 412 -20.40 -13.45 7.01
C VAL A 412 -19.20 -13.86 7.87
N GLY A 413 -19.36 -14.91 8.66
CA GLY A 413 -18.33 -15.41 9.58
C GLY A 413 -18.22 -14.66 10.91
N SER A 414 -19.05 -13.64 11.20
CA SER A 414 -19.09 -13.06 12.53
C SER A 414 -19.77 -14.02 13.50
N THR A 415 -19.01 -14.47 14.50
CA THR A 415 -19.52 -15.29 15.61
C THR A 415 -20.36 -14.47 16.61
N GLU A 416 -20.48 -13.16 16.38
CA GLU A 416 -21.18 -12.22 17.26
C GLU A 416 -22.63 -12.01 16.78
N HIS A 417 -23.58 -12.78 17.34
CA HIS A 417 -25.02 -12.49 17.21
C HIS A 417 -25.41 -11.32 18.14
N SER A 418 -25.03 -10.11 17.77
CA SER A 418 -25.36 -8.90 18.51
C SER A 418 -26.56 -8.21 17.88
N PHE A 419 -27.66 -7.99 18.60
CA PHE A 419 -28.77 -7.15 18.12
C PHE A 419 -28.58 -5.73 18.65
N ILE A 420 -28.28 -4.77 17.77
CA ILE A 420 -28.03 -3.34 18.06
C ILE A 420 -26.78 -3.09 18.94
N VAL A 421 -26.56 -3.84 20.01
CA VAL A 421 -25.47 -3.66 20.96
C VAL A 421 -24.39 -4.71 20.75
N ASN A 422 -23.22 -4.29 20.27
CA ASN A 422 -22.01 -5.12 20.16
C ASN A 422 -20.89 -4.60 21.09
N LYS A 423 -19.72 -5.25 21.06
CA LYS A 423 -18.57 -4.85 21.89
C LYS A 423 -18.15 -3.39 21.69
N ASN A 424 -18.15 -2.90 20.44
CA ASN A 424 -17.76 -1.52 20.12
C ASN A 424 -18.71 -0.53 20.82
N LEU A 425 -20.02 -0.78 20.79
CA LEU A 425 -20.98 0.12 21.43
C LEU A 425 -20.88 0.11 22.96
N ILE A 426 -20.61 -1.06 23.56
CA ILE A 426 -20.35 -1.17 25.01
C ILE A 426 -19.11 -0.36 25.39
N GLU A 427 -18.03 -0.45 24.62
CA GLU A 427 -16.81 0.31 24.84
C GLU A 427 -17.01 1.82 24.65
N VAL A 428 -17.83 2.24 23.67
CA VAL A 428 -18.23 3.65 23.50
C VAL A 428 -18.91 4.18 24.77
N VAL A 429 -19.88 3.45 25.31
CA VAL A 429 -20.57 3.86 26.55
C VAL A 429 -19.61 3.88 27.74
N ALA A 430 -18.71 2.90 27.84
CA ALA A 430 -17.68 2.87 28.87
C ALA A 430 -16.74 4.09 28.80
N LEU A 431 -16.28 4.46 27.60
CA LEU A 431 -15.46 5.64 27.37
C LEU A 431 -16.20 6.93 27.69
N LEU A 432 -17.48 7.05 27.32
CA LEU A 432 -18.30 8.22 27.69
C LEU A 432 -18.49 8.32 29.22
N ALA A 433 -18.67 7.19 29.91
CA ALA A 433 -18.68 7.15 31.37
C ALA A 433 -17.33 7.61 31.96
N LEU A 434 -16.21 7.17 31.39
CA LEU A 434 -14.87 7.64 31.79
C LEU A 434 -14.66 9.14 31.50
N ALA A 435 -15.25 9.68 30.43
CA ALA A 435 -15.18 11.10 30.11
C ALA A 435 -16.00 11.99 31.08
N ALA A 436 -17.06 11.42 31.66
CA ALA A 436 -17.89 12.07 32.67
C ALA A 436 -17.24 12.09 34.07
N MET A 437 -16.27 11.20 34.32
CA MET A 437 -15.63 11.05 35.63
C MET A 437 -14.19 11.61 35.63
N PRO A 438 -13.70 12.21 36.73
CA PRO A 438 -12.36 12.78 36.81
C PRO A 438 -11.27 11.70 37.07
N THR A 439 -11.30 10.58 36.33
CA THR A 439 -10.39 9.44 36.54
C THR A 439 -8.91 9.81 36.36
N GLY A 440 -8.60 10.76 35.48
CA GLY A 440 -7.25 11.32 35.32
C GLY A 440 -6.74 12.09 36.55
N GLN A 441 -7.63 12.70 37.34
CA GLN A 441 -7.25 13.40 38.57
C GLN A 441 -7.07 12.44 39.75
N TRP A 442 -7.80 11.32 39.77
CA TRP A 442 -7.66 10.28 40.78
C TRP A 442 -6.31 9.57 40.65
N PHE A 443 -5.98 9.11 39.45
CA PHE A 443 -4.75 8.37 39.15
C PHE A 443 -4.32 8.66 37.70
N GLY A 444 -3.49 9.68 37.47
CA GLY A 444 -3.05 10.06 36.13
C GLY A 444 -2.22 11.35 36.11
N LEU A 445 -1.59 11.64 34.97
CA LEU A 445 -0.78 12.84 34.77
C LEU A 445 -1.60 14.13 34.77
N ASP A 446 -2.91 14.08 34.51
CA ASP A 446 -3.83 15.24 34.60
C ASP A 446 -3.75 15.96 35.96
N ARG A 447 -3.45 15.22 37.03
CA ARG A 447 -3.22 15.78 38.36
C ARG A 447 -1.99 16.70 38.41
N LEU A 448 -0.90 16.34 37.74
CA LEU A 448 0.34 17.15 37.72
C LEU A 448 0.12 18.45 36.95
N PHE A 449 -0.62 18.39 35.83
CA PHE A 449 -0.94 19.59 35.03
C PHE A 449 -1.85 20.55 35.77
N THR A 450 -2.88 20.04 36.44
CA THR A 450 -3.75 20.89 37.28
C THR A 450 -2.96 21.54 38.42
N LEU A 451 -2.13 20.78 39.14
CA LEU A 451 -1.25 21.31 40.19
C LEU A 451 -0.27 22.38 39.68
N GLY A 452 0.36 22.16 38.51
CA GLY A 452 1.29 23.10 37.89
C GLY A 452 0.62 24.38 37.42
N TRP A 453 -0.57 24.27 36.81
CA TRP A 453 -1.37 25.41 36.35
C TRP A 453 -1.81 26.30 37.52
N TYR A 454 -2.28 25.70 38.63
CA TYR A 454 -2.63 26.46 39.84
C TYR A 454 -1.41 27.21 40.43
N ARG A 455 -0.24 26.56 40.51
CA ARG A 455 1.00 27.20 40.99
C ARG A 455 1.47 28.36 40.11
N LEU A 456 1.36 28.24 38.78
CA LEU A 456 1.70 29.33 37.85
C LEU A 456 0.73 30.52 37.97
N ARG A 457 -0.56 30.24 38.15
CA ARG A 457 -1.59 31.28 38.28
C ARG A 457 -1.48 32.06 39.58
N ASP A 458 -1.10 31.40 40.67
CA ASP A 458 -0.85 32.06 41.96
C ASP A 458 0.42 32.91 41.94
N ARG A 459 1.48 32.49 41.22
CA ARG A 459 2.67 33.34 41.00
C ARG A 459 2.33 34.64 40.26
N ARG A 460 1.49 34.59 39.22
CA ARG A 460 1.06 35.81 38.50
C ARG A 460 0.24 36.77 39.37
N ARG A 461 -0.58 36.25 40.30
CA ARG A 461 -1.34 37.08 41.26
C ARG A 461 -0.48 37.68 42.37
N PHE A 462 0.62 37.04 42.73
CA PHE A 462 1.56 37.56 43.74
C PHE A 462 2.40 38.72 43.18
N VAL A 463 2.81 38.64 41.91
CA VAL A 463 3.55 39.70 41.22
C VAL A 463 2.68 40.95 40.99
N SER A 464 1.38 40.79 40.70
CA SER A 464 0.48 41.94 40.53
C SER A 464 0.13 42.68 41.83
N LYS A 465 0.36 42.07 43.00
CA LYS A 465 0.11 42.68 44.32
C LYS A 465 1.34 43.35 44.94
N THR A 466 2.52 43.19 44.34
CA THR A 466 3.80 43.69 44.88
C THR A 466 4.40 44.84 44.08
N SER A 467 3.67 45.41 43.11
CA SER A 467 4.06 46.69 42.50
C SER A 467 3.84 47.82 43.52
N PRO A 468 4.87 48.58 43.93
CA PRO A 468 4.69 49.68 44.87
C PRO A 468 3.93 50.80 44.19
N VAL A 469 2.88 51.30 44.86
CA VAL A 469 2.20 52.53 44.51
C VAL A 469 3.22 53.66 44.60
N ALA A 470 3.62 54.22 43.46
CA ALA A 470 4.44 55.41 43.42
C ALA A 470 3.59 56.62 43.81
N ASP A 471 3.91 57.20 44.97
CA ASP A 471 3.46 58.51 45.43
C ASP A 471 3.65 59.58 44.35
N SER A 472 2.59 60.34 44.03
CA SER A 472 2.74 61.63 43.35
C SER A 472 2.19 62.74 44.26
N LYS A 473 3.12 63.50 44.86
CA LYS A 473 2.85 64.83 45.42
C LYS A 473 3.50 65.88 44.53
N ASN A 474 2.69 66.90 44.25
CA ASN A 474 3.01 68.28 43.89
C ASN A 474 3.64 68.62 42.53
N SER A 475 2.87 69.33 41.70
CA SER A 475 3.14 70.75 41.45
C SER A 475 1.92 71.44 40.82
N THR A 476 1.43 72.48 41.52
CA THR A 476 0.57 73.54 41.02
C THR A 476 1.43 74.71 40.50
N VAL A 477 0.77 75.68 39.84
CA VAL A 477 1.20 77.05 39.42
C VAL A 477 1.50 77.12 37.91
N SER A 478 0.52 77.55 37.10
CA SER A 478 0.29 78.93 36.57
C SER A 478 0.93 79.07 35.18
N GLU A 479 0.40 79.68 34.13
CA GLU A 479 -0.55 80.78 34.01
C GLU A 479 -1.04 80.88 32.54
N ARG A 480 -2.28 81.37 32.40
CA ARG A 480 -2.91 82.18 31.33
C ARG A 480 -2.23 82.32 29.95
N GLU A 481 -3.03 82.16 28.89
CA GLU A 481 -3.39 83.27 27.97
C GLU A 481 -4.58 82.92 27.04
N THR A 482 -5.70 83.65 27.26
CA THR A 482 -6.52 84.39 26.26
C THR A 482 -7.25 83.63 25.13
N ALA A 483 -8.46 84.00 24.68
CA ALA A 483 -9.53 84.92 25.05
C ALA A 483 -10.73 84.49 24.17
N VAL A 484 -11.91 84.22 24.72
CA VAL A 484 -13.11 85.09 24.67
C VAL A 484 -13.38 85.73 23.30
N VAL A 485 -14.49 85.33 22.64
CA VAL A 485 -15.66 86.16 22.27
C VAL A 485 -16.51 85.37 21.25
N THR A 486 -17.66 84.89 21.69
CA THR A 486 -18.93 85.12 20.99
C THR A 486 -19.97 85.47 22.07
N SER A 487 -20.28 86.76 22.15
CA SER A 487 -21.32 87.36 22.96
C SER A 487 -22.71 86.96 22.45
N SER A 488 -23.58 86.53 23.35
CA SER A 488 -25.01 86.90 23.31
C SER A 488 -25.13 88.40 23.60
N SER A 489 -26.28 89.01 23.26
CA SER A 489 -26.67 90.40 23.58
C SER A 489 -26.14 90.97 24.90
#